data_AF-A0A9D8BCL8-F1
#
_entry.id   AF-A0A9D8BCL8-F1
#
_cell.length_a   1.000
_cell.length_b   1.000
_cell.length_c   1.000
_cell.angle_alpha   90.00
_cell.angle_beta   90.00
_cell.angle_gamma   90.00
#
_symmetry.space_group_name_H-M   'P 1'
#
loop_
_entity.id
_entity.type
_entity.pdbx_description
1 polymer ?
#
loop_
_entity_poly.entity_id
_entity_poly.type
_entity_poly.pdbx_seq_one_letter_code
_entity_poly.pdbx_strand_id
1 'polypeptide(L)'
;MKKGFFLSSCSTCNRIIQEVTFPLDLEWIDIKGHPIGSEDLEEICKKAGSYEAIFSKKAMKYASIKTSLVNEKSYRDWLLKEYTFLKRPVIIYDDFISVGNGKKEIIRLKATFGSV
;
A
#
# COMPACT_ATOMS: atom_id res chain seq x y z
N MET A 1 11.59 -8.10 -0.07
CA MET A 1 10.84 -7.79 -1.30
C MET A 1 11.26 -6.43 -1.87
N LYS A 2 11.10 -6.22 -3.19
CA LYS A 2 11.33 -4.94 -3.87
C LYS A 2 10.16 -4.61 -4.81
N LYS A 3 9.00 -4.32 -4.22
CA LYS A 3 7.77 -4.11 -4.97
C LYS A 3 7.03 -2.84 -4.54
N GLY A 4 6.44 -2.15 -5.51
CA GLY A 4 5.58 -0.99 -5.33
C GLY A 4 4.16 -1.28 -5.80
N PHE A 5 3.21 -1.32 -4.87
CA PHE A 5 1.79 -1.49 -5.15
C PHE A 5 1.11 -0.14 -5.33
N PHE A 6 0.51 0.06 -6.50
CA PHE A 6 -0.15 1.31 -6.83
C PHE A 6 -1.43 1.06 -7.63
N LEU A 7 -2.12 2.15 -7.96
CA LEU A 7 -3.27 2.14 -8.84
C LEU A 7 -3.01 3.17 -9.93
N SER A 8 -3.00 2.75 -11.20
CA SER A 8 -2.81 3.67 -12.34
C SER A 8 -3.80 4.83 -12.36
N SER A 9 -5.04 4.64 -11.91
CA SER A 9 -6.06 5.69 -11.84
C SER A 9 -5.97 6.59 -10.58
N CYS A 10 -4.94 6.42 -9.72
CA CYS A 10 -4.74 7.24 -8.52
C CYS A 10 -3.77 8.40 -8.81
N SER A 11 -4.30 9.59 -9.08
CA SER A 11 -3.49 10.78 -9.38
C SER A 11 -2.47 11.12 -8.29
N THR A 12 -2.84 10.97 -7.01
CA THR A 12 -1.92 11.23 -5.89
C THR A 12 -0.81 10.18 -5.81
N CYS A 13 -1.12 8.93 -6.13
CA CYS A 13 -0.14 7.85 -6.16
C CYS A 13 0.88 8.11 -7.28
N ASN A 14 0.39 8.39 -8.50
CA ASN A 14 1.24 8.70 -9.64
C ASN A 14 2.14 9.91 -9.38
N ARG A 15 1.60 10.96 -8.74
CA ARG A 15 2.39 12.13 -8.35
C ARG A 15 3.54 11.77 -7.41
N ILE A 16 3.28 10.97 -6.37
CA ILE A 16 4.33 10.52 -5.44
C ILE A 16 5.37 9.67 -6.16
N ILE A 17 4.94 8.80 -7.08
CA ILE A 17 5.83 7.95 -7.87
C ILE A 17 6.78 8.78 -8.74
N GLN A 18 6.29 9.89 -9.30
CA GLN A 18 7.09 10.81 -10.12
C GLN A 18 7.98 11.77 -9.32
N GLU A 19 7.61 12.11 -8.07
CA GLU A 19 8.38 13.03 -7.22
C GLU A 19 9.60 12.38 -6.54
N VAL A 20 9.73 11.05 -6.57
CA VAL A 20 10.73 10.29 -5.81
C VAL A 20 11.57 9.45 -6.80
N THR A 21 12.89 9.44 -6.59
CA THR A 21 13.82 8.73 -7.48
C THR A 21 13.94 7.26 -7.07
N PHE A 22 12.99 6.42 -7.50
CA PHE A 22 13.00 5.00 -7.14
C PHE A 22 14.11 4.20 -7.85
N PRO A 23 14.66 3.17 -7.20
CA PRO A 23 15.59 2.23 -7.82
C PRO A 23 14.98 1.54 -9.05
N LEU A 24 15.80 1.27 -10.06
CA LEU A 24 15.36 0.63 -11.32
C LEU A 24 14.91 -0.82 -11.13
N ASP A 25 15.36 -1.48 -10.07
CA ASP A 25 15.00 -2.85 -9.69
C ASP A 25 13.73 -2.92 -8.82
N LEU A 26 13.04 -1.80 -8.61
CA LEU A 26 11.73 -1.79 -7.96
C LEU A 26 10.63 -2.19 -8.95
N GLU A 27 9.96 -3.31 -8.66
CA GLU A 27 8.86 -3.81 -9.48
C GLU A 27 7.54 -3.10 -9.14
N TRP A 28 6.88 -2.49 -10.13
CA TRP A 28 5.60 -1.81 -9.92
C TRP A 28 4.41 -2.71 -10.28
N ILE A 29 3.48 -2.89 -9.33
CA ILE A 29 2.28 -3.71 -9.49
C ILE A 29 1.04 -2.83 -9.42
N ASP A 30 0.25 -2.82 -10.50
CA ASP A 30 -1.09 -2.23 -10.49
C ASP A 30 -2.09 -3.21 -9.87
N ILE A 31 -2.57 -2.87 -8.67
CA ILE A 31 -3.46 -3.74 -7.89
C ILE A 31 -4.87 -3.89 -8.48
N LYS A 32 -5.22 -3.12 -9.52
CA LYS A 32 -6.49 -3.28 -10.25
C LYS A 32 -6.46 -4.47 -11.19
N GLY A 33 -5.33 -4.69 -11.86
CA GLY A 33 -5.14 -5.83 -12.77
C GLY A 33 -4.57 -7.05 -12.05
N HIS A 34 -3.68 -6.80 -11.10
CA HIS A 34 -2.96 -7.83 -10.33
C HIS A 34 -3.23 -7.62 -8.84
N PRO A 35 -4.39 -8.10 -8.32
CA PRO A 35 -4.71 -7.97 -6.91
C PRO A 35 -3.60 -8.61 -6.05
N ILE A 36 -3.40 -8.04 -4.87
CA ILE A 36 -2.34 -8.45 -3.98
C ILE A 36 -2.50 -9.90 -3.52
N GLY A 37 -1.43 -10.68 -3.62
CA GLY A 37 -1.40 -12.06 -3.13
C GLY A 37 -1.35 -12.15 -1.60
N SER A 38 -1.69 -13.31 -1.05
CA SER A 38 -1.60 -13.59 0.38
C SER A 38 -0.18 -13.46 0.92
N GLU A 39 0.81 -13.87 0.14
CA GLU A 39 2.24 -13.87 0.46
C GLU A 39 2.75 -12.43 0.58
N ASP A 40 2.50 -11.63 -0.46
CA ASP A 40 2.85 -10.21 -0.52
C ASP A 40 2.17 -9.43 0.62
N LEU A 41 0.88 -9.72 0.89
CA LEU A 41 0.13 -9.05 1.94
C LEU A 41 0.66 -9.37 3.34
N GLU A 42 1.11 -10.61 3.58
CA GLU A 42 1.70 -11.01 4.84
C GLU A 42 3.05 -10.34 5.07
N GLU A 43 3.90 -10.22 4.04
CA GLU A 43 5.18 -9.50 4.14
C GLU A 43 4.97 -8.00 4.39
N ILE A 44 4.01 -7.37 3.69
CA ILE A 44 3.61 -5.98 3.96
C ILE A 44 3.16 -5.82 5.40
N CYS A 45 2.29 -6.71 5.89
CA CYS A 45 1.78 -6.66 7.25
C CYS A 45 2.90 -6.80 8.29
N LYS A 46 3.83 -7.74 8.09
CA LYS A 46 4.97 -7.96 8.99
C LYS A 46 5.84 -6.71 9.16
N LYS A 47 6.00 -5.92 8.09
CA LYS A 47 6.77 -4.65 8.12
C LYS A 47 5.94 -3.46 8.59
N ALA A 48 4.66 -3.40 8.25
CA ALA A 48 3.75 -2.32 8.64
C ALA A 48 3.22 -2.43 10.08
N GLY A 49 3.29 -3.63 10.67
CA GLY A 49 2.87 -3.94 12.03
C GLY A 49 1.47 -4.56 12.14
N SER A 50 0.55 -4.25 11.23
CA SER A 50 -0.80 -4.83 11.22
C SER A 50 -1.51 -4.69 9.87
N TYR A 51 -2.53 -5.51 9.63
CA TYR A 51 -3.40 -5.39 8.47
C TYR A 51 -4.23 -4.11 8.56
N GLU A 52 -4.65 -3.70 9.76
CA GLU A 52 -5.32 -2.40 9.93
C GLU A 52 -4.42 -1.22 9.52
N ALA A 53 -3.12 -1.28 9.79
CA ALA A 53 -2.18 -0.22 9.45
C ALA A 53 -2.10 0.02 7.93
N ILE A 54 -2.31 -1.02 7.12
CA ILE A 54 -2.33 -0.93 5.65
C ILE A 54 -3.73 -0.80 5.06
N PHE A 55 -4.77 -0.80 5.89
CA PHE A 55 -6.16 -0.73 5.47
C PHE A 55 -6.65 0.70 5.24
N SER A 56 -7.29 0.92 4.10
CA SER A 56 -7.91 2.18 3.70
C SER A 56 -9.34 2.28 4.18
N LYS A 57 -9.53 2.98 5.31
CA LYS A 57 -10.86 3.34 5.85
C LYS A 57 -11.58 4.41 4.99
N LYS A 58 -10.94 4.91 3.93
CA LYS A 58 -11.49 5.92 3.00
C LYS A 58 -12.24 5.31 1.81
N ALA A 59 -12.18 4.00 1.62
CA ALA A 59 -12.88 3.34 0.53
C ALA A 59 -14.39 3.53 0.69
N MET A 60 -15.11 3.78 -0.42
CA MET A 60 -16.57 3.99 -0.40
C MET A 60 -17.32 2.80 0.24
N LYS A 61 -16.84 1.57 0.02
CA LYS A 61 -17.41 0.34 0.57
C LYS A 61 -17.12 0.14 2.07
N TYR A 62 -16.31 0.99 2.70
CA TYR A 62 -15.92 0.85 4.12
C TYR A 62 -17.12 0.90 5.06
N ALA A 63 -18.07 1.80 4.82
CA ALA A 63 -19.24 1.96 5.68
C ALA A 63 -20.07 0.67 5.78
N SER A 64 -20.20 -0.07 4.67
CA SER A 64 -20.97 -1.32 4.59
C SER A 64 -20.29 -2.50 5.29
N ILE A 65 -18.97 -2.45 5.48
CA ILE A 65 -18.18 -3.57 6.03
C ILE A 65 -17.64 -3.29 7.43
N LYS A 66 -17.80 -2.06 7.95
CA LYS A 66 -17.20 -1.60 9.20
C LYS A 66 -17.49 -2.53 10.38
N THR A 67 -18.71 -3.08 10.46
CA THR A 67 -19.13 -4.00 11.52
C THR A 67 -18.51 -5.39 11.42
N SER A 68 -18.02 -5.77 10.23
CA SER A 68 -17.34 -7.05 9.99
C SER A 68 -15.84 -7.00 10.30
N LEU A 69 -15.26 -5.81 10.51
CA LEU A 69 -13.84 -5.61 10.83
C LEU A 69 -13.60 -5.79 12.34
N VAL A 70 -13.77 -7.02 12.81
CA VAL A 70 -13.72 -7.35 14.25
C VAL A 70 -12.32 -7.76 14.74
N ASN A 71 -11.43 -8.18 13.84
CA ASN A 71 -10.07 -8.59 14.16
C ASN A 71 -9.15 -8.47 12.93
N GLU A 72 -7.84 -8.69 13.14
CA GLU A 72 -6.82 -8.64 12.09
C GLU A 72 -7.08 -9.60 10.92
N LYS A 73 -7.70 -10.76 11.18
CA LYS A 73 -8.06 -11.71 10.12
C LYS A 73 -9.14 -11.12 9.21
N SER A 74 -10.16 -10.46 9.78
CA SER A 74 -11.18 -9.75 8.99
C SER A 74 -10.57 -8.69 8.08
N TYR A 75 -9.58 -7.93 8.57
CA TYR A 75 -8.86 -6.96 7.74
C TYR A 75 -8.12 -7.64 6.57
N ARG A 76 -7.39 -8.73 6.86
CA ARG A 76 -6.71 -9.55 5.84
C ARG A 76 -7.67 -10.05 4.77
N ASP A 77 -8.79 -10.64 5.16
CA ASP A 77 -9.78 -11.20 4.24
C ASP A 77 -10.33 -10.11 3.30
N TRP A 78 -10.63 -8.92 3.82
CA TRP A 78 -11.09 -7.80 3.00
C TRP A 78 -10.03 -7.25 2.06
N LEU A 79 -8.76 -7.20 2.49
CA LEU A 79 -7.63 -6.77 1.66
C LEU A 79 -7.40 -7.71 0.47
N LEU A 80 -7.56 -9.02 0.68
CA LEU A 80 -7.46 -10.02 -0.39
C LEU A 80 -8.68 -10.02 -1.31
N LYS A 81 -9.85 -9.73 -0.76
CA LYS A 81 -11.12 -9.72 -1.52
C LYS A 81 -11.26 -8.49 -2.42
N GLU A 82 -10.77 -7.34 -1.99
CA GLU A 82 -11.08 -6.07 -2.62
C GLU A 82 -9.91 -5.08 -2.50
N TYR A 83 -9.23 -4.85 -3.63
CA TYR A 83 -8.02 -4.03 -3.74
C TYR A 83 -8.24 -2.57 -3.31
N THR A 84 -9.48 -2.06 -3.36
CA THR A 84 -9.78 -0.67 -2.96
C THR A 84 -9.55 -0.41 -1.47
N PHE A 85 -9.48 -1.46 -0.65
CA PHE A 85 -9.18 -1.36 0.77
C PHE A 85 -7.69 -1.30 1.10
N LEU A 86 -6.78 -1.48 0.14
CA LEU A 86 -5.34 -1.28 0.40
C LEU A 86 -5.02 0.24 0.37
N LYS A 87 -4.28 0.74 1.36
CA LYS A 87 -3.69 2.10 1.28
C LYS A 87 -2.71 2.15 0.11
N ARG A 88 -2.63 3.29 -0.59
CA ARG A 88 -1.77 3.42 -1.78
C ARG A 88 -1.05 4.78 -1.84
N PRO A 89 0.17 4.83 -2.39
CA PRO A 89 0.99 3.69 -2.82
C PRO A 89 1.54 2.90 -1.62
N VAL A 90 1.76 1.58 -1.75
CA VAL A 90 2.56 0.79 -0.79
C VAL A 90 3.89 0.49 -1.46
N ILE A 91 5.00 0.87 -0.84
CA ILE A 91 6.33 0.65 -1.39
C ILE A 91 7.12 -0.16 -0.38
N ILE A 92 7.63 -1.31 -0.80
CA ILE A 92 8.57 -2.12 -0.05
C ILE A 92 9.86 -2.23 -0.84
N TYR A 93 10.96 -1.89 -0.19
CA TYR A 93 12.29 -2.04 -0.74
C TYR A 93 13.23 -2.52 0.35
N ASP A 94 13.62 -3.79 0.28
CA ASP A 94 14.43 -4.47 1.31
C ASP A 94 13.79 -4.31 2.70
N ASP A 95 14.41 -3.56 3.61
CA ASP A 95 13.89 -3.29 4.96
C ASP A 95 12.95 -2.08 5.06
N PHE A 96 12.89 -1.26 4.01
CA PHE A 96 12.04 -0.09 3.98
C PHE A 96 10.60 -0.43 3.60
N ILE A 97 9.64 0.16 4.32
CA ILE A 97 8.22 0.15 3.97
C ILE A 97 7.63 1.56 4.11
N SER A 98 6.82 1.93 3.11
CA SER A 98 5.97 3.11 3.11
C SER A 98 4.55 2.73 2.72
N VAL A 99 3.56 3.22 3.47
CA VAL A 99 2.16 2.85 3.30
C VAL A 99 1.27 4.09 3.16
N GLY A 100 0.88 4.38 1.93
CA GLY A 100 -0.04 5.44 1.59
C GLY A 100 0.62 6.77 1.23
N ASN A 101 -0.20 7.82 1.23
CA ASN A 101 0.17 9.17 0.82
C ASN A 101 0.26 10.18 2.00
N GLY A 102 0.48 9.68 3.21
CA GLY A 102 0.63 10.55 4.38
C GLY A 102 1.85 11.45 4.25
N LYS A 103 1.79 12.69 4.75
CA LYS A 103 2.93 13.63 4.71
C LYS A 103 4.22 13.00 5.28
N LYS A 104 4.11 12.28 6.40
CA LYS A 104 5.23 11.57 7.03
C LYS A 104 5.84 10.50 6.10
N GLU A 105 5.00 9.74 5.41
CA GLU A 105 5.42 8.69 4.50
C GLU A 105 6.10 9.26 3.25
N ILE A 106 5.59 10.36 2.70
CA ILE A 106 6.22 11.06 1.58
C ILE A 106 7.60 11.60 1.97
N ILE A 107 7.73 12.19 3.17
CA ILE A 107 9.02 12.67 3.69
C ILE A 107 10.00 11.50 3.83
N ARG A 108 9.56 10.36 4.40
CA ARG A 108 10.38 9.16 4.53
C ARG A 108 10.82 8.61 3.16
N LEU A 109 9.93 8.59 2.18
CA LEU A 109 10.25 8.17 0.80
C LEU A 109 11.34 9.05 0.20
N LYS A 110 11.15 10.37 0.25
CA LYS A 110 12.11 11.36 -0.26
C LYS A 110 13.46 11.28 0.45
N ALA A 111 13.46 11.04 1.75
CA ALA A 111 14.69 10.86 2.52
C ALA A 111 15.43 9.55 2.19
N THR A 112 14.70 8.50 1.81
CA THR A 112 15.27 7.16 1.54
C THR A 112 15.78 7.04 0.12
N PHE A 113 15.00 7.52 -0.86
CA PHE A 113 15.28 7.33 -2.29
C PHE A 113 15.68 8.63 -3.01
N GLY A 114 15.65 9.77 -2.33
CA GLY A 114 15.84 11.07 -2.95
C GLY A 114 14.55 11.62 -3.59
N SER A 115 14.64 12.86 -4.07
CA SER A 115 13.56 13.54 -4.80
C SER A 115 14.07 13.96 -6.17
N VAL A 116 13.19 13.93 -7.17
CA VAL A 116 13.45 14.50 -8.49
C VAL A 116 13.30 16.02 -8.44
#